data_AF-A0A7S1NB97-F1
#
_entry.id   AF-A0A7S1NB97-F1
#
_cell.length_a   1.000
_cell.length_b   1.000
_cell.length_c   1.000
_cell.angle_alpha   90.00
_cell.angle_beta   90.00
_cell.angle_gamma   90.00
#
_symmetry.space_group_name_H-M   'P 1'
#
loop_
_entity.id
_entity.type
_entity.pdbx_description
1 polymer ?
#
loop_
_entity_poly.entity_id
_entity_poly.type
_entity_poly.pdbx_seq_one_letter_code
_entity_poly.pdbx_strand_id
1 'polypeptide(L)'
;RDRDEESEREEEEEEPLPQVTLNIDLFRRSRRYPRIYAPRFGKPKDEGWWVVIGDPRRNELVAVKRINAIRGKTSTKLLFDWDDEMYGEGNDPDNADGYGFRFYLISDCYMGLDQEYEFVVRHADIPDPPVREDAGPEGPGEGWDPTTGHGVEE
;
A
#
# COMPACT_ATOMS: atom_id res chain seq x y z
N ARG A 1 -39.58 20.40 23.21
CA ARG A 1 -38.78 21.65 23.17
C ARG A 1 -37.55 21.39 23.99
N ASP A 2 -36.38 21.13 23.45
CA ASP A 2 -35.93 21.08 22.07
C ASP A 2 -34.74 20.11 22.09
N ARG A 3 -34.77 19.16 21.16
CA ARG A 3 -33.73 19.00 20.14
C ARG A 3 -32.55 18.21 20.67
N ASP A 4 -32.68 16.91 20.46
CA ASP A 4 -31.58 15.99 20.24
C ASP A 4 -30.48 16.70 19.43
N GLU A 5 -29.41 17.11 20.11
CA GLU A 5 -28.12 17.39 19.48
C GLU A 5 -27.45 16.03 19.27
N GLU A 6 -28.08 15.23 18.40
CA GLU A 6 -27.41 14.14 17.71
C GLU A 6 -26.38 14.84 16.83
N SER A 7 -25.15 14.93 17.33
CA SER A 7 -24.01 15.41 16.58
C SER A 7 -23.88 14.54 15.35
N GLU A 8 -24.42 15.01 14.23
CA GLU A 8 -24.09 14.56 12.89
C GLU A 8 -22.57 14.63 12.80
N ARG A 9 -21.90 13.50 13.03
CA ARG A 9 -20.53 13.31 12.58
C ARG A 9 -20.67 13.29 11.08
N GLU A 10 -20.51 14.45 10.45
CA GLU A 10 -20.18 14.53 9.04
C GLU A 10 -18.99 13.58 8.87
N GLU A 11 -19.24 12.41 8.29
CA GLU A 11 -18.18 11.53 7.82
C GLU A 11 -17.50 12.34 6.71
N GLU A 12 -16.41 13.04 7.04
CA GLU A 12 -15.56 13.68 6.05
C GLU A 12 -15.14 12.57 5.08
N GLU A 13 -15.77 12.54 3.91
CA GLU A 13 -15.45 11.59 2.88
C GLU A 13 -14.07 11.93 2.34
N GLU A 14 -13.04 11.30 2.92
CA GLU A 14 -11.64 11.50 2.54
C GLU A 14 -11.46 11.13 1.06
N GLU A 15 -10.98 12.08 0.24
CA GLU A 15 -10.69 11.80 -1.17
C GLU A 15 -9.62 10.70 -1.26
N PRO A 16 -9.79 9.70 -2.14
CA PRO A 16 -8.85 8.61 -2.21
C PRO A 16 -7.48 9.14 -2.69
N LEU A 17 -6.41 8.74 -2.02
CA LEU A 17 -5.06 9.17 -2.39
C LEU A 17 -4.58 8.46 -3.67
N PRO A 18 -3.71 9.11 -4.46
CA PRO A 18 -2.96 8.43 -5.52
C PRO A 18 -2.16 7.25 -4.97
N GLN A 19 -2.01 6.20 -5.77
CA GLN A 19 -1.27 5.00 -5.36
C GLN A 19 -0.08 4.71 -6.28
N VAL A 20 1.10 4.61 -5.70
CA VAL A 20 2.34 4.30 -6.41
C VAL A 20 2.66 2.81 -6.28
N THR A 21 3.11 2.20 -7.38
CA THR A 21 3.52 0.79 -7.41
C THR A 21 5.01 0.64 -7.72
N LEU A 22 5.76 0.12 -6.76
CA LEU A 22 7.15 -0.29 -6.95
C LEU A 22 7.20 -1.75 -7.44
N ASN A 23 7.71 -1.97 -8.65
CA ASN A 23 7.95 -3.30 -9.21
C ASN A 23 9.37 -3.77 -8.87
N ILE A 24 9.48 -4.90 -8.18
CA ILE A 24 10.75 -5.40 -7.63
C ILE A 24 11.06 -6.77 -8.22
N ASP A 25 12.21 -6.87 -8.88
CA ASP A 25 12.77 -8.11 -9.39
C ASP A 25 13.97 -8.56 -8.55
N LEU A 26 13.79 -9.65 -7.80
CA LEU A 26 14.83 -10.24 -6.97
C LEU A 26 15.53 -11.39 -7.69
N PHE A 27 16.86 -11.33 -7.74
CA PHE A 27 17.70 -12.34 -8.39
C PHE A 27 18.64 -13.02 -7.39
N ARG A 28 18.47 -14.32 -7.21
CA ARG A 28 19.43 -15.15 -6.48
C ARG A 28 20.58 -15.55 -7.40
N ARG A 29 21.78 -15.07 -7.07
CA ARG A 29 23.03 -15.47 -7.76
C ARG A 29 23.60 -16.81 -7.28
N SER A 30 23.32 -17.20 -6.04
CA SER A 30 23.84 -18.44 -5.45
C SER A 30 22.99 -19.65 -5.84
N ARG A 31 23.54 -20.86 -5.66
CA ARG A 31 22.68 -22.05 -5.58
C ARG A 31 21.73 -21.93 -4.39
N ARG A 32 20.48 -22.35 -4.58
CA ARG A 32 19.49 -22.43 -3.51
C ARG A 32 19.67 -23.73 -2.75
N TYR A 33 19.67 -23.65 -1.43
CA TYR A 33 19.49 -24.80 -0.55
C TYR A 33 18.05 -24.85 -0.04
N PRO A 34 17.48 -26.04 0.21
CA PRO A 34 16.09 -26.16 0.67
C PRO A 34 15.80 -25.45 1.99
N ARG A 35 16.80 -25.36 2.87
CA ARG A 35 16.70 -24.79 4.23
C ARG A 35 17.88 -23.88 4.50
N ILE A 36 17.69 -22.94 5.42
CA ILE A 36 18.79 -22.10 5.88
C ILE A 36 19.79 -22.92 6.70
N TYR A 37 21.04 -22.47 6.72
CA TYR A 37 22.04 -22.99 7.63
C TYR A 37 22.05 -22.17 8.93
N ALA A 38 21.37 -22.67 9.95
CA ALA A 38 21.29 -22.04 11.27
C ALA A 38 21.44 -23.11 12.38
N PRO A 39 22.67 -23.60 12.66
CA PRO A 39 22.89 -24.76 13.53
C PRO A 39 22.48 -24.54 15.00
N ARG A 40 22.36 -23.28 15.44
CA ARG A 40 21.89 -22.92 16.79
C ARG A 40 20.38 -22.71 16.86
N PHE A 41 19.67 -22.77 15.73
CA PHE A 41 18.22 -22.64 15.69
C PHE A 41 17.60 -24.04 15.78
N GLY A 42 16.81 -24.31 16.83
CA GLY A 42 16.35 -25.66 17.18
C GLY A 42 15.31 -26.27 16.24
N LYS A 43 14.92 -25.58 15.16
CA LYS A 43 13.91 -26.04 14.20
C LYS A 43 14.40 -25.81 12.78
N PRO A 44 13.98 -26.62 11.81
CA PRO A 44 14.13 -26.28 10.40
C PRO A 44 13.53 -24.90 10.10
N LYS A 45 14.24 -24.09 9.32
CA LYS A 45 13.76 -22.79 8.86
C LYS A 45 14.00 -22.64 7.37
N ASP A 46 12.98 -22.14 6.69
CA ASP A 46 13.06 -21.69 5.31
C ASP A 46 13.48 -20.22 5.28
N GLU A 47 14.14 -19.82 4.21
CA GLU A 47 14.64 -18.47 4.04
C GLU A 47 13.51 -17.44 3.91
N GLY A 48 13.51 -16.39 4.71
CA GLY A 48 12.58 -15.27 4.60
C GLY A 48 13.28 -13.94 4.29
N TRP A 49 12.55 -13.09 3.57
CA TRP A 49 12.96 -11.74 3.22
C TRP A 49 11.81 -10.77 3.48
N TRP A 50 12.16 -9.57 3.92
CA TRP A 50 11.28 -8.42 3.94
C TRP A 50 11.70 -7.47 2.84
N VAL A 51 10.72 -6.99 2.08
CA VAL A 51 10.88 -5.87 1.19
C VAL A 51 10.14 -4.70 1.80
N VAL A 52 10.86 -3.59 2.01
CA VAL A 52 10.38 -2.42 2.74
C VAL A 52 10.64 -1.17 1.89
N ILE A 53 9.68 -0.26 1.88
CA ILE A 53 9.88 1.15 1.50
C ILE A 53 9.77 1.96 2.79
N GLY A 54 10.73 2.84 3.04
CA GLY A 54 10.72 3.74 4.17
C GLY A 54 11.04 5.17 3.74
N ASP A 55 10.56 6.10 4.55
CA ASP A 55 10.92 7.51 4.51
C ASP A 55 11.84 7.82 5.70
N PRO A 56 13.15 8.01 5.47
CA PRO A 56 14.10 8.31 6.54
C PRO A 56 13.90 9.68 7.19
N ARG A 57 13.33 10.66 6.47
CA ARG A 57 13.10 12.02 6.97
C ARG A 57 11.92 12.03 7.95
N ARG A 58 10.83 11.35 7.58
CA ARG A 58 9.67 11.15 8.47
C ARG A 58 9.89 10.05 9.50
N ASN A 59 10.96 9.27 9.38
CA ASN A 59 11.22 8.06 10.15
C ASN A 59 10.02 7.10 10.10
N GLU A 60 9.49 6.92 8.90
CA GLU A 60 8.24 6.22 8.64
C GLU A 60 8.47 4.97 7.77
N LEU A 61 7.75 3.90 8.10
CA LEU A 61 7.63 2.73 7.25
C LEU A 61 6.45 2.96 6.30
N VAL A 62 6.77 3.18 5.02
CA VAL A 62 5.78 3.52 3.99
C VAL A 62 5.05 2.27 3.50
N ALA A 63 5.78 1.18 3.22
CA ALA A 63 5.17 -0.10 2.87
C ALA A 63 6.10 -1.27 3.19
N VAL A 64 5.49 -2.44 3.47
CA VAL A 64 6.24 -3.66 3.78
C VAL A 64 5.56 -4.91 3.23
N LYS A 65 6.37 -5.86 2.74
CA LYS A 65 5.89 -7.17 2.31
C LYS A 65 6.89 -8.27 2.62
N ARG A 66 6.37 -9.41 3.08
CA ARG A 66 7.17 -10.61 3.32
C ARG A 66 7.28 -11.49 2.08
N ILE A 67 8.46 -12.04 1.83
CA ILE A 67 8.78 -12.97 0.75
C ILE A 67 9.43 -14.22 1.35
N ASN A 68 8.81 -15.38 1.15
CA ASN A 68 9.19 -16.63 1.83
C ASN A 68 10.23 -17.50 1.10
N ALA A 69 10.69 -17.11 -0.10
CA ALA A 69 11.86 -17.70 -0.79
C ALA A 69 12.11 -16.99 -2.13
N ILE A 70 13.38 -16.71 -2.44
CA ILE A 70 13.79 -16.24 -3.78
C ILE A 70 14.28 -17.44 -4.61
N ARG A 71 13.49 -17.82 -5.62
CA ARG A 71 13.74 -19.02 -6.47
C ARG A 71 14.35 -18.65 -7.82
N GLY A 72 15.64 -18.31 -7.82
CA GLY A 72 16.30 -17.83 -9.03
C GLY A 72 15.89 -16.39 -9.35
N LYS A 73 14.73 -16.21 -10.00
CA LYS A 73 14.07 -14.90 -10.17
C LYS A 73 12.75 -14.88 -9.41
N THR A 74 12.45 -13.80 -8.71
CA THR A 74 11.16 -13.59 -8.04
C THR A 74 10.75 -12.15 -8.21
N SER A 75 9.58 -11.93 -8.81
CA SER A 75 9.02 -10.61 -9.02
C SER A 75 7.91 -10.35 -8.00
N THR A 76 7.88 -9.15 -7.44
CA THR A 76 6.82 -8.71 -6.54
C THR A 76 6.50 -7.24 -6.77
N LYS A 77 5.32 -6.83 -6.34
CA LYS A 77 4.90 -5.44 -6.27
C LYS A 77 4.76 -5.01 -4.81
N LEU A 78 5.12 -3.77 -4.54
CA LEU A 78 4.82 -3.06 -3.31
C LEU A 78 4.03 -1.81 -3.70
N LEU A 79 2.91 -1.58 -3.03
CA LEU A 79 2.04 -0.44 -3.28
C LEU A 79 2.04 0.42 -2.03
N PHE A 80 1.99 1.73 -2.23
CA PHE A 80 1.86 2.71 -1.17
C PHE A 80 1.12 3.93 -1.68
N ASP A 81 0.44 4.59 -0.76
CA ASP A 81 -0.34 5.79 -1.07
C ASP A 81 0.57 7.02 -1.07
N TRP A 82 0.25 7.99 -1.91
CA TRP A 82 0.98 9.23 -2.06
C TRP A 82 0.22 10.34 -1.37
N ASP A 83 0.74 10.82 -0.24
CA ASP A 83 0.10 11.88 0.54
C ASP A 83 0.52 13.29 0.11
N ASP A 84 -0.21 14.30 0.58
CA ASP A 84 0.04 15.70 0.23
C ASP A 84 1.41 16.22 0.68
N GLU A 85 1.94 15.69 1.79
CA GLU A 85 3.25 16.09 2.30
C GLU A 85 4.38 15.67 1.35
N MET A 86 4.18 14.59 0.58
CA MET A 86 5.12 14.12 -0.44
C MET A 86 5.23 15.04 -1.66
N TYR A 87 4.31 15.99 -1.86
CA TYR A 87 4.43 17.06 -2.86
C TYR A 87 5.16 18.31 -2.34
N GLY A 88 5.45 18.37 -1.03
CA GLY A 88 6.10 19.52 -0.38
C GLY A 88 7.54 19.74 -0.83
N GLU A 89 8.31 20.55 -0.08
CA GLU A 89 9.75 20.68 -0.33
C GLU A 89 10.39 19.29 -0.28
N GLY A 90 10.76 18.78 -1.47
CA GLY A 90 11.32 17.45 -1.68
C GLY A 90 12.47 17.19 -0.71
N ASN A 91 12.56 15.96 -0.21
CA ASN A 91 13.64 15.58 0.71
C ASN A 91 14.95 15.24 -0.02
N ASP A 92 14.98 15.30 -1.35
CA ASP A 92 16.17 15.14 -2.19
C ASP A 92 16.66 16.51 -2.68
N PRO A 93 17.83 17.00 -2.22
CA PRO A 93 18.38 18.30 -2.65
C PRO A 93 18.73 18.34 -4.14
N ASP A 94 18.90 17.19 -4.80
CA ASP A 94 19.22 17.09 -6.22
C ASP A 94 17.97 16.91 -7.12
N ASN A 95 16.79 16.63 -6.53
CA ASN A 95 15.50 16.53 -7.24
C ASN A 95 14.43 17.41 -6.58
N ALA A 96 14.38 18.68 -6.99
CA ALA A 96 13.31 19.59 -6.58
C ALA A 96 11.92 19.18 -7.12
N ASP A 97 11.86 18.29 -8.12
CA ASP A 97 10.63 17.78 -8.75
C ASP A 97 10.26 16.35 -8.32
N GLY A 98 10.78 15.87 -7.19
CA GLY A 98 10.46 14.55 -6.68
C GLY A 98 10.62 14.38 -5.17
N TYR A 99 10.24 13.17 -4.71
CA TYR A 99 10.36 12.75 -3.32
C TYR A 99 11.22 11.49 -3.22
N GLY A 100 12.22 11.54 -2.34
CA GLY A 100 13.18 10.48 -2.08
C GLY A 100 12.68 9.47 -1.05
N PHE A 101 12.90 8.20 -1.35
CA PHE A 101 12.59 7.06 -0.48
C PHE A 101 13.80 6.14 -0.36
N ARG A 102 13.73 5.25 0.63
CA ARG A 102 14.65 4.12 0.74
C ARG A 102 13.93 2.79 0.60
N PHE A 103 14.47 1.96 -0.29
CA PHE A 103 14.10 0.56 -0.40
C PHE A 103 15.06 -0.28 0.44
N TYR A 104 14.51 -1.22 1.21
CA TYR A 104 15.29 -2.20 1.96
C TYR A 104 14.87 -3.62 1.59
N LEU A 105 15.85 -4.48 1.35
CA LEU A 105 15.68 -5.93 1.30
C LEU A 105 16.37 -6.51 2.53
N ILE A 106 15.60 -7.02 3.48
CA ILE A 106 16.10 -7.44 4.80
C ILE A 106 15.93 -8.95 4.96
N SER A 107 16.98 -9.66 5.34
CA SER A 107 16.89 -11.10 5.63
C SER A 107 16.40 -11.33 7.06
N ASP A 108 15.45 -12.26 7.26
CA ASP A 108 15.05 -12.69 8.61
C ASP A 108 15.90 -13.87 9.14
N CYS A 109 16.93 -14.29 8.39
CA CYS A 109 17.72 -15.50 8.65
C CYS A 109 19.22 -15.28 8.72
N TYR A 110 19.75 -14.32 7.97
CA TYR A 110 21.18 -14.13 7.81
C TYR A 110 21.56 -12.68 8.05
N MET A 111 22.52 -12.45 8.94
CA MET A 111 23.09 -11.13 9.14
C MET A 111 24.01 -10.77 7.98
N GLY A 112 24.03 -9.49 7.60
CA GLY A 112 24.92 -8.96 6.56
C GLY A 112 24.48 -9.25 5.12
N LEU A 113 23.24 -9.74 4.93
CA LEU A 113 22.63 -9.87 3.59
C LEU A 113 21.63 -8.77 3.25
N ASP A 114 21.42 -7.83 4.18
CA ASP A 114 20.50 -6.73 3.97
C ASP A 114 21.04 -5.78 2.90
N GLN A 115 20.14 -5.26 2.06
CA GLN A 115 20.47 -4.32 1.00
C GLN A 115 19.60 -3.08 1.15
N GLU A 116 20.19 -1.93 0.85
CA GLU A 116 19.56 -0.62 0.92
C GLU A 116 19.81 0.12 -0.39
N TYR A 117 18.76 0.74 -0.92
CA TYR A 117 18.82 1.53 -2.15
C TYR A 117 17.98 2.78 -1.99
N GLU A 118 18.55 3.92 -2.36
CA GLU A 118 17.83 5.19 -2.48
C GLU A 118 17.18 5.28 -3.86
N PHE A 119 15.97 5.82 -3.91
CA PHE A 119 15.27 6.10 -5.16
C PHE A 119 14.36 7.30 -5.00
N VAL A 120 14.07 7.97 -6.11
CA VAL A 120 13.21 9.16 -6.16
C VAL A 120 12.01 8.85 -7.03
N VAL A 121 10.83 9.24 -6.56
CA VAL A 121 9.61 9.27 -7.37
C VAL A 121 9.35 10.71 -7.76
N ARG A 122 9.29 10.98 -9.06
CA ARG A 122 9.03 12.34 -9.56
C ARG A 122 7.54 12.65 -9.44
N HIS A 123 7.22 13.90 -9.15
CA HIS A 123 5.83 14.35 -9.02
C HIS A 123 5.04 14.16 -10.33
N ALA A 124 5.72 14.27 -11.48
CA ALA A 124 5.12 14.05 -12.78
C ALA A 124 4.76 12.57 -13.08
N ASP A 125 5.28 11.62 -12.29
CA ASP A 125 5.02 10.18 -12.45
C ASP A 125 3.93 9.67 -11.51
N ILE A 126 3.35 10.54 -10.67
CA ILE A 126 2.26 10.17 -9.75
C ILE A 126 0.96 10.02 -10.56
N PRO A 127 0.26 8.88 -10.45
CA PRO A 127 -1.01 8.70 -11.14
C PRO A 127 -2.09 9.59 -10.55
N ASP A 128 -3.17 9.80 -11.29
CA ASP A 128 -4.37 10.40 -10.72
C ASP A 128 -4.95 9.50 -9.61
N PRO A 129 -5.59 10.08 -8.57
CA PRO A 129 -6.27 9.31 -7.55
C PRO A 129 -7.36 8.41 -8.17
N PRO A 130 -7.62 7.23 -7.57
CA PRO A 130 -8.63 6.33 -8.11
C PRO A 130 -10.02 6.97 -8.00
N VAL A 131 -10.81 6.89 -9.07
CA VAL A 131 -12.18 7.40 -9.06
C VAL A 131 -13.03 6.52 -8.16
N ARG A 132 -13.81 7.12 -7.25
CA ARG A 132 -14.79 6.40 -6.42
C ARG A 132 -15.78 5.67 -7.34
N GLU A 133 -15.96 4.36 -7.16
CA GLU A 133 -16.88 3.55 -7.98
C GLU A 133 -18.37 3.78 -7.60
N ASP A 134 -18.66 4.67 -6.66
CA ASP A 134 -19.96 4.77 -5.98
C ASP A 134 -20.97 5.71 -6.67
N ALA A 135 -20.63 6.30 -7.80
CA ALA A 135 -21.62 6.91 -8.68
C ALA A 135 -22.35 5.81 -9.48
N GLY A 136 -23.07 4.93 -8.77
CA GLY A 136 -24.14 4.16 -9.39
C GLY A 136 -25.07 5.14 -10.11
N PRO A 137 -25.57 4.82 -11.32
CA PRO A 137 -26.42 5.75 -12.05
C PRO A 137 -27.58 6.12 -11.13
N GLU A 138 -27.77 7.41 -10.86
CA GLU A 138 -29.04 7.90 -10.32
C GLU A 138 -30.12 7.46 -11.31
N GLY A 139 -30.75 6.32 -11.01
CA GLY A 139 -31.89 5.84 -11.75
C GLY A 139 -32.95 6.94 -11.72
N PRO A 140 -33.64 7.22 -12.84
CA PRO A 140 -34.69 8.22 -12.83
C PRO A 140 -35.70 7.83 -11.75
N GLY A 141 -35.90 8.70 -10.76
CA GLY A 141 -36.68 8.42 -9.56
C GLY A 141 -37.97 7.67 -9.87
N GLU A 142 -38.02 6.40 -9.49
CA GLU A 142 -39.25 5.62 -9.50
C GLU A 142 -40.13 6.19 -8.39
N GLY A 143 -41.14 6.95 -8.81
CA GLY A 143 -42.17 7.46 -7.94
C GLY A 143 -42.81 6.33 -7.15
N TRP A 144 -42.83 6.49 -5.83
CA TRP A 144 -43.62 5.65 -4.93
C TRP A 144 -45.10 5.74 -5.32
N ASP A 145 -45.68 4.62 -5.79
CA ASP A 145 -47.11 4.48 -6.04
C ASP A 145 -47.82 3.95 -4.78
N PRO A 146 -48.74 4.70 -4.15
CA PRO A 146 -49.41 4.29 -2.91
C PRO A 146 -50.48 3.19 -3.10
N THR A 147 -50.75 2.68 -4.30
CA THR A 147 -52.00 1.94 -4.55
C THR A 147 -51.93 0.41 -4.52
N THR A 148 -50.82 -0.22 -4.13
CA THR A 148 -50.81 -1.68 -3.85
C THR A 148 -51.25 -1.98 -2.41
N GLY A 149 -52.52 -1.66 -2.15
CA GLY A 149 -53.26 -2.13 -0.97
C GLY A 149 -53.73 -3.57 -1.15
N HIS A 150 -53.50 -4.38 -0.12
CA HIS A 150 -54.02 -5.72 0.10
C HIS A 150 -55.49 -5.90 -0.33
N GLY A 151 -55.78 -6.93 -1.12
CA GLY A 151 -57.10 -7.53 -1.24
C GLY A 151 -57.08 -8.94 -0.64
N VAL A 152 -57.65 -9.09 0.55
CA VAL A 152 -58.06 -10.37 1.16
C VAL A 152 -59.59 -10.36 1.18
N GLU A 153 -60.18 -11.55 0.97
CA GLU A 153 -61.62 -11.92 1.04
C GLU A 153 -62.42 -11.59 -0.26
N GLU A 154 -63.21 -12.50 -0.85
CA GLU A 154 -63.88 -13.73 -0.37
C GLU A 154 -63.68 -14.93 -1.32
#